data_AF-A0AAU9N8Y2-F1
#
_entry.id   AF-A0AAU9N8Y2-F1
#
_cell.length_a   1.000
_cell.length_b   1.000
_cell.length_c   1.000
_cell.angle_alpha   90.00
_cell.angle_beta   90.00
_cell.angle_gamma   90.00
#
_symmetry.space_group_name_H-M   'P 1'
#
loop_
_entity.id
_entity.type
_entity.pdbx_description
1 polymer ?
#
loop_
_entity_poly.entity_id
_entity_poly.type
_entity_poly.pdbx_seq_one_letter_code
_entity_poly.pdbx_strand_id
1 'polypeptide(L)'
;MQAYQFLRKWLDDHPKFFKNPLYVGADSYGGLLVPMIVQEIYKGNEIGEEPHININGYVIGNPVTDTSAEYNLRIPFAHRLALLSNTIYKSTKRNCRGEYLNVDSNNSLCVHDLNVVDKCLKRIKQENVLEPYCDPLITLKSSRSGSDLRSIEKHFQMEECNVF
;
A
#
# COMPACT_ATOMS: atom_id res chain seq x y z
N MET A 1 19.44 6.65 -14.07
CA MET A 1 18.72 6.71 -12.76
C MET A 1 19.65 7.27 -11.68
N GLN A 2 19.21 8.20 -10.81
CA GLN A 2 20.07 8.81 -9.77
C GLN A 2 20.60 7.80 -8.74
N ALA A 3 19.75 6.86 -8.29
CA ALA A 3 20.16 5.83 -7.32
C ALA A 3 21.25 4.90 -7.87
N TYR A 4 21.16 4.52 -9.15
CA TYR A 4 22.20 3.74 -9.83
C TYR A 4 23.53 4.51 -9.88
N GLN A 5 23.49 5.79 -10.30
CA GLN A 5 24.69 6.65 -10.35
C GLN A 5 25.30 6.88 -8.96
N PHE A 6 24.45 7.04 -7.94
CA PHE A 6 24.91 7.14 -6.56
C PHE A 6 25.64 5.87 -6.13
N LEU A 7 25.05 4.69 -6.34
CA LEU A 7 25.65 3.41 -5.94
C LEU A 7 27.03 3.21 -6.60
N ARG A 8 27.15 3.54 -7.88
CA ARG A 8 28.40 3.45 -8.64
C ARG A 8 29.50 4.32 -8.04
N LYS A 9 29.21 5.62 -7.87
CA LYS A 9 30.14 6.57 -7.25
C LYS A 9 30.48 6.19 -5.80
N TRP A 10 29.49 5.69 -5.05
CA TRP A 10 29.72 5.23 -3.69
C TRP A 10 30.68 4.04 -3.66
N LEU A 11 30.55 3.09 -4.59
CA LEU A 11 31.46 1.97 -4.70
C LEU A 11 32.87 2.42 -5.11
N ASP A 12 32.99 3.37 -6.04
CA ASP A 12 34.29 3.98 -6.42
C ASP A 12 35.00 4.60 -5.20
N ASP A 13 34.25 5.34 -4.37
CA ASP A 13 34.77 5.96 -3.15
C ASP A 13 35.03 4.93 -2.03
N HIS A 14 34.47 3.71 -2.14
CA HIS A 14 34.58 2.66 -1.12
C HIS A 14 34.98 1.29 -1.73
N PRO A 15 36.17 1.20 -2.35
CA PRO A 15 36.58 0.03 -3.15
C PRO A 15 36.69 -1.27 -2.36
N LYS A 16 36.80 -1.18 -1.02
CA LYS A 16 36.78 -2.34 -0.12
C LYS A 16 35.49 -3.18 -0.22
N PHE A 17 34.40 -2.62 -0.75
CA PHE A 17 33.14 -3.32 -0.92
C PHE A 17 32.94 -3.93 -2.33
N PHE A 18 33.85 -3.74 -3.30
CA PHE A 18 33.66 -4.21 -4.67
C PHE A 18 33.36 -5.71 -4.79
N LYS A 19 34.02 -6.53 -3.96
CA LYS A 19 33.84 -7.99 -3.97
C LYS A 19 32.64 -8.46 -3.15
N ASN A 20 32.03 -7.59 -2.35
CA ASN A 20 30.93 -7.99 -1.48
C ASN A 20 29.69 -8.30 -2.32
N PRO A 21 28.99 -9.39 -2.02
CA PRO A 21 27.64 -9.60 -2.53
C PRO A 21 26.74 -8.42 -2.19
N LEU A 22 26.16 -7.79 -3.21
CA LEU A 22 25.16 -6.75 -3.05
C LEU A 22 23.76 -7.37 -3.11
N TYR A 23 22.91 -6.95 -2.17
CA TYR A 23 21.47 -7.18 -2.21
C TYR A 23 20.76 -5.84 -2.08
N VAL A 24 19.74 -5.60 -2.90
CA VAL A 24 18.96 -4.36 -2.84
C VAL A 24 17.60 -4.65 -2.21
N GLY A 25 17.27 -3.93 -1.14
CA GLY A 25 16.01 -4.08 -0.43
C GLY A 25 15.10 -2.86 -0.62
N ALA A 26 13.79 -3.08 -0.71
CA ALA A 26 12.81 -2.02 -0.60
C ALA A 26 11.50 -2.49 0.04
N ASP A 27 10.65 -1.53 0.38
CA ASP A 27 9.29 -1.75 0.86
C ASP A 27 8.34 -0.76 0.19
N SER A 28 7.05 -1.09 0.14
CA SER A 28 6.00 -0.20 -0.36
C SER A 28 6.30 0.30 -1.79
N TYR A 29 6.29 1.62 -2.02
CA TYR A 29 6.55 2.24 -3.32
C TYR A 29 7.93 1.89 -3.92
N GLY A 30 8.88 1.47 -3.08
CA GLY A 30 10.19 1.02 -3.55
C GLY A 30 10.13 -0.27 -4.39
N GLY A 31 8.99 -0.98 -4.39
CA GLY A 31 8.67 -2.05 -5.32
C GLY A 31 8.74 -1.66 -6.80
N LEU A 32 8.53 -0.39 -7.13
CA LEU A 32 8.72 0.13 -8.50
C LEU A 32 10.19 0.48 -8.79
N LEU A 33 10.88 1.04 -7.79
CA LEU A 33 12.23 1.59 -7.97
C LEU A 33 13.30 0.51 -8.01
N VAL A 34 13.24 -0.47 -7.10
CA VAL A 34 14.30 -1.49 -6.97
C VAL A 34 14.45 -2.36 -8.21
N PRO A 35 13.37 -2.90 -8.82
CA PRO A 35 13.50 -3.64 -10.07
C PRO A 35 14.14 -2.81 -11.18
N MET A 36 13.81 -1.51 -11.27
CA MET A 36 14.43 -0.62 -12.26
C MET A 36 15.91 -0.39 -11.97
N ILE A 37 16.31 -0.17 -10.70
CA ILE A 37 17.72 0.00 -10.32
C ILE A 37 18.51 -1.27 -10.62
N VAL A 38 18.00 -2.43 -10.24
CA VAL A 38 18.63 -3.73 -10.50
C VAL A 38 18.80 -3.97 -12.00
N GLN A 39 17.78 -3.64 -12.80
CA GLN A 39 17.86 -3.73 -14.25
C GLN A 39 18.99 -2.86 -14.84
N GLU A 40 19.17 -1.64 -14.32
CA GLU A 40 20.26 -0.76 -14.74
C GLU A 40 21.63 -1.29 -14.31
N ILE A 41 21.73 -1.90 -13.12
CA ILE A 41 22.96 -2.58 -12.67
C ILE A 41 23.32 -3.72 -13.64
N TYR A 42 22.37 -4.58 -13.99
CA TYR A 42 22.62 -5.68 -14.94
C TYR A 42 23.08 -5.16 -16.30
N LYS A 43 22.40 -4.15 -16.87
CA LYS A 43 22.80 -3.54 -18.14
C LYS A 43 24.20 -2.93 -18.07
N GLY A 44 24.52 -2.21 -16.99
CA GLY A 44 25.84 -1.62 -16.77
C GLY A 44 26.92 -2.69 -16.70
N ASN A 45 26.67 -3.77 -15.96
CA ASN A 45 27.58 -4.91 -15.89
C ASN A 45 27.78 -5.60 -17.25
N GLU A 46 26.71 -5.77 -18.05
CA GLU A 46 26.77 -6.39 -19.38
C GLU A 46 27.62 -5.61 -20.38
N ILE A 47 27.60 -4.28 -20.32
CA ILE A 47 28.41 -3.42 -21.20
C ILE A 47 29.83 -3.16 -20.66
N GLY A 48 30.20 -3.79 -19.55
CA GLY A 48 31.52 -3.63 -18.93
C GLY A 48 31.73 -2.27 -18.26
N GLU A 49 30.66 -1.64 -17.76
CA GLU A 49 30.77 -0.38 -17.03
C GLU A 49 31.48 -0.63 -15.68
N GLU A 50 32.50 0.17 -15.33
CA GLU A 50 33.26 0.05 -14.06
C GLU A 50 32.85 1.10 -13.02
N PRO A 51 32.67 0.76 -11.73
CA PRO A 51 33.05 -0.50 -11.09
C PRO A 51 32.00 -1.61 -11.26
N HIS A 52 32.42 -2.81 -11.66
CA HIS A 52 31.50 -3.96 -11.74
C HIS A 52 30.78 -4.20 -10.40
N ILE A 53 29.44 -4.23 -10.43
CA ILE A 53 28.63 -4.38 -9.22
C ILE A 53 28.27 -5.86 -9.03
N ASN A 54 28.75 -6.49 -7.96
CA ASN A 54 28.46 -7.88 -7.61
C ASN A 54 27.03 -8.06 -7.05
N ILE A 55 26.00 -7.82 -7.87
CA ILE A 55 24.59 -7.96 -7.51
C ILE A 55 24.18 -9.44 -7.45
N ASN A 56 23.72 -9.90 -6.29
CA ASN A 56 23.26 -11.28 -6.09
C ASN A 56 21.74 -11.41 -6.03
N GLY A 57 21.02 -10.30 -5.87
CA GLY A 57 19.55 -10.30 -5.88
C GLY A 57 18.95 -9.07 -5.24
N TYR A 58 17.63 -9.08 -5.13
CA TYR A 58 16.87 -8.03 -4.47
C TYR A 58 15.67 -8.60 -3.73
N VAL A 59 15.19 -7.88 -2.72
CA VAL A 59 14.02 -8.22 -1.92
C VAL A 59 13.09 -7.02 -1.84
N ILE A 60 11.79 -7.26 -2.04
CA ILE A 60 10.78 -6.22 -1.95
C ILE A 60 9.67 -6.67 -1.00
N GLY A 61 9.50 -5.94 0.10
CA GLY A 61 8.41 -6.12 1.06
C GLY A 61 7.18 -5.33 0.60
N ASN A 62 5.99 -5.90 0.80
CA ASN A 62 4.68 -5.29 0.51
C ASN A 62 4.68 -4.28 -0.66
N PRO A 63 5.19 -4.68 -1.85
CA PRO A 63 5.56 -3.73 -2.88
C PRO A 63 4.36 -3.21 -3.64
N VAL A 64 4.45 -1.96 -4.08
CA VAL A 64 3.66 -1.52 -5.23
C VAL A 64 4.31 -2.08 -6.50
N THR A 65 3.51 -2.74 -7.34
CA THR A 65 3.91 -3.37 -8.61
C THR A 65 2.96 -3.02 -9.75
N ASP A 66 1.65 -3.01 -9.49
CA ASP A 66 0.59 -2.62 -10.42
C ASP A 66 -0.51 -1.93 -9.62
N THR A 67 -0.49 -0.61 -9.63
CA THR A 67 -1.42 0.23 -8.87
C THR A 67 -2.87 -0.10 -9.16
N SER A 68 -3.23 -0.42 -10.41
CA SER A 68 -4.62 -0.71 -10.80
C SER A 68 -5.07 -2.06 -10.26
N ALA A 69 -4.28 -3.11 -10.51
CA ALA A 69 -4.58 -4.45 -10.04
C ALA A 69 -4.63 -4.50 -8.50
N GLU A 70 -3.66 -3.89 -7.82
CA GLU A 70 -3.58 -3.86 -6.37
C GLU A 70 -4.73 -3.08 -5.74
N TYR A 71 -5.10 -1.93 -6.29
CA TYR A 71 -6.25 -1.17 -5.79
C TYR A 71 -7.54 -1.98 -5.93
N ASN A 72 -7.71 -2.67 -7.05
CA ASN A 72 -8.90 -3.49 -7.31
C ASN A 72 -8.99 -4.73 -6.41
N LEU A 73 -7.88 -5.17 -5.80
CA LEU A 73 -7.85 -6.26 -4.83
C LEU A 73 -8.24 -5.83 -3.41
N ARG A 74 -8.29 -4.53 -3.09
CA ARG A 74 -8.58 -4.03 -1.74
C ARG A 74 -9.96 -4.44 -1.22
N ILE A 75 -11.00 -4.33 -2.05
CA ILE A 75 -12.37 -4.71 -1.66
C ILE A 75 -12.50 -6.23 -1.43
N PRO A 76 -12.04 -7.10 -2.35
CA PRO A 76 -11.95 -8.54 -2.09
C PRO A 76 -11.14 -8.90 -0.84
N PHE A 77 -10.02 -8.20 -0.59
CA PHE A 77 -9.20 -8.42 0.60
C PHE A 77 -9.94 -8.06 1.89
N ALA A 78 -10.57 -6.87 1.93
CA ALA A 78 -11.37 -6.42 3.07
C ALA A 78 -12.54 -7.37 3.37
N HIS A 79 -13.21 -7.89 2.34
CA HIS A 79 -14.26 -8.91 2.51
C HIS A 79 -13.73 -10.21 3.12
N ARG A 80 -12.56 -10.70 2.67
CA ARG A 80 -11.94 -11.93 3.22
C ARG A 80 -11.47 -11.79 4.66
N LEU A 81 -11.16 -10.57 5.09
CA LEU A 81 -10.88 -10.23 6.48
C LEU A 81 -12.14 -9.96 7.31
N ALA A 82 -13.32 -10.23 6.76
CA ALA A 82 -14.60 -9.95 7.37
C ALA A 82 -14.79 -8.48 7.77
N LEU A 83 -14.15 -7.52 7.08
CA LEU A 83 -14.36 -6.08 7.30
C LEU A 83 -15.61 -5.56 6.55
N LEU A 84 -16.05 -6.29 5.53
CA LEU A 84 -17.24 -6.02 4.75
C LEU A 84 -18.21 -7.20 4.85
N SER A 85 -19.51 -6.92 4.99
CA SER A 85 -20.53 -7.97 4.93
C SER A 85 -20.66 -8.56 3.52
N ASN A 86 -21.21 -9.78 3.43
CA ASN A 86 -21.48 -10.43 2.15
C ASN A 86 -22.40 -9.59 1.25
N THR A 87 -23.35 -8.87 1.85
CA THR A 87 -24.30 -8.02 1.13
C THR A 87 -23.57 -6.86 0.47
N ILE A 88 -22.77 -6.11 1.24
CA ILE A 88 -21.96 -5.00 0.72
C ILE A 88 -21.02 -5.51 -0.38
N TYR A 89 -20.21 -6.53 -0.11
CA TYR A 89 -19.25 -7.05 -1.08
C TYR A 89 -19.90 -7.48 -2.40
N LYS A 90 -21.02 -8.24 -2.34
CA LYS A 90 -21.72 -8.71 -3.54
C LYS A 90 -22.36 -7.55 -4.32
N SER A 91 -22.93 -6.56 -3.63
CA SER A 91 -23.48 -5.36 -4.26
C SER A 91 -22.38 -4.57 -4.98
N THR A 92 -21.31 -4.22 -4.27
CA THR A 92 -20.18 -3.45 -4.81
C THR A 92 -19.56 -4.15 -6.01
N LYS A 93 -19.27 -5.47 -5.89
CA LYS A 93 -18.70 -6.25 -7.00
C LYS A 93 -19.60 -6.24 -8.23
N ARG A 94 -20.92 -6.36 -8.05
CA ARG A 94 -21.89 -6.37 -9.16
C ARG A 94 -21.99 -5.00 -9.81
N ASN A 95 -22.18 -3.94 -9.02
CA ASN A 95 -22.45 -2.59 -9.52
C ASN A 95 -21.21 -1.95 -10.12
N CYS A 96 -20.02 -2.24 -9.58
CA CYS A 96 -18.74 -1.73 -10.07
C CYS A 96 -18.03 -2.66 -11.06
N ARG A 97 -18.53 -3.88 -11.28
CA ARG A 97 -17.97 -4.86 -12.23
C ARG A 97 -16.50 -5.23 -11.97
N GLY A 98 -16.06 -5.11 -10.71
CA GLY A 98 -14.68 -5.41 -10.31
C GLY A 98 -13.66 -4.30 -10.57
N GLU A 99 -14.09 -3.13 -11.04
CA GLU A 99 -13.25 -1.92 -11.16
C GLU A 99 -13.65 -0.91 -10.07
N TYR A 100 -12.70 -0.52 -9.25
CA TYR A 100 -12.91 0.30 -8.04
C TYR A 100 -11.99 1.52 -7.98
N LEU A 101 -10.97 1.60 -8.84
CA LEU A 101 -10.06 2.75 -8.91
C LEU A 101 -10.58 3.80 -9.91
N ASN A 102 -10.85 3.37 -11.14
CA ASN A 102 -11.24 4.24 -12.25
C ASN A 102 -12.72 4.02 -12.61
N VAL A 103 -13.61 4.34 -11.68
CA VAL A 103 -15.05 4.10 -11.85
C VAL A 103 -15.72 5.18 -12.70
N ASP A 104 -16.74 4.78 -13.47
CA ASP A 104 -17.62 5.71 -14.18
C ASP A 104 -18.43 6.52 -13.17
N SER A 105 -18.22 7.83 -13.14
CA SER A 105 -18.94 8.74 -12.24
C SER A 105 -20.46 8.77 -12.47
N ASN A 106 -20.93 8.36 -13.65
CA ASN A 106 -22.36 8.27 -13.95
C ASN A 106 -23.00 6.98 -13.41
N ASN A 107 -22.20 5.99 -13.01
CA ASN A 107 -22.69 4.78 -12.37
C ASN A 107 -22.95 5.06 -10.87
N SER A 108 -24.09 5.71 -10.60
CA SER A 108 -24.50 6.13 -9.27
C SER A 108 -24.58 4.97 -8.26
N LEU A 109 -24.92 3.76 -8.71
CA LEU A 109 -24.94 2.56 -7.88
C LEU A 109 -23.54 2.15 -7.42
N CYS A 110 -22.56 2.15 -8.33
CA CYS A 110 -21.17 1.86 -7.95
C CYS A 110 -20.61 2.94 -7.02
N VAL A 111 -20.82 4.22 -7.35
CA VAL A 111 -20.38 5.34 -6.51
C VAL A 111 -21.00 5.26 -5.12
N HIS A 112 -22.29 4.94 -5.02
CA HIS A 112 -22.96 4.72 -3.74
C HIS A 112 -22.32 3.57 -2.96
N ASP A 113 -22.12 2.41 -3.59
CA ASP A 113 -21.55 1.24 -2.91
C ASP A 113 -20.11 1.47 -2.46
N LEU A 114 -19.30 2.20 -3.24
CA LEU A 114 -17.95 2.60 -2.82
C LEU A 114 -17.98 3.55 -1.63
N ASN A 115 -18.92 4.50 -1.57
CA ASN A 115 -19.09 5.35 -0.39
C ASN A 115 -19.45 4.55 0.87
N VAL A 116 -20.23 3.46 0.73
CA VAL A 116 -20.53 2.56 1.86
C VAL A 116 -19.28 1.81 2.29
N VAL A 117 -18.51 1.25 1.35
CA VAL A 117 -17.21 0.61 1.62
C VAL A 117 -16.26 1.55 2.35
N ASP A 118 -16.10 2.78 1.85
CA ASP A 118 -15.21 3.78 2.46
C ASP A 118 -15.61 4.10 3.89
N LYS A 119 -16.92 4.17 4.18
CA LYS A 119 -17.42 4.35 5.54
C LYS A 119 -17.08 3.16 6.45
N CYS A 120 -17.23 1.93 5.97
CA CYS A 120 -16.87 0.73 6.74
C CYS A 120 -15.36 0.66 7.03
N LEU A 121 -14.52 1.03 6.06
CA LEU A 121 -13.07 0.94 6.17
C LEU A 121 -12.40 2.19 6.77
N LYS A 122 -13.17 3.26 7.03
CA LYS A 122 -12.67 4.57 7.47
C LYS A 122 -11.72 4.52 8.69
N ARG A 123 -11.95 3.59 9.61
CA ARG A 123 -11.17 3.44 10.86
C ARG A 123 -10.30 2.18 10.89
N ILE A 124 -10.08 1.58 9.73
CA ILE A 124 -9.14 0.47 9.60
C ILE A 124 -7.79 1.05 9.19
N LYS A 125 -6.72 0.67 9.90
CA LYS A 125 -5.36 1.03 9.52
C LYS A 125 -4.95 0.18 8.32
N GLN A 126 -4.73 0.82 7.17
CA GLN A 126 -4.50 0.13 5.90
C GLN A 126 -3.17 -0.64 5.89
N GLU A 127 -2.18 -0.15 6.62
CA GLU A 127 -0.85 -0.75 6.72
C GLU A 127 -0.85 -2.00 7.61
N ASN A 128 -1.76 -2.06 8.59
CA ASN A 128 -1.94 -3.21 9.46
C ASN A 128 -3.35 -3.20 10.06
N VAL A 129 -4.22 -4.06 9.54
CA VAL A 129 -5.64 -4.13 9.90
C VAL A 129 -5.92 -4.51 11.36
N LEU A 130 -4.94 -5.07 12.07
CA LEU A 130 -5.07 -5.47 13.47
C LEU A 130 -4.67 -4.36 14.45
N GLU A 131 -4.03 -3.31 13.96
CA GLU A 131 -3.56 -2.21 14.78
C GLU A 131 -4.63 -1.11 14.90
N PRO A 132 -4.67 -0.38 16.03
CA PRO A 132 -5.61 0.71 16.18
C PRO A 132 -5.33 1.81 15.16
N TYR A 133 -6.42 2.41 14.67
CA TYR A 133 -6.34 3.62 13.87
C TYR A 133 -5.92 4.80 14.75
N CYS A 134 -4.73 5.35 14.48
CA CYS A 134 -4.24 6.55 15.14
C CYS A 134 -4.96 7.77 14.60
N ASP A 135 -5.90 8.31 15.38
CA ASP A 135 -6.52 9.61 15.09
C ASP A 135 -5.65 10.74 15.69
N PRO A 136 -4.98 11.56 14.86
CA PRO A 136 -4.11 12.64 15.35
C PRO A 136 -4.85 13.64 16.26
N LEU A 137 -6.16 13.80 16.07
CA LEU A 137 -7.00 14.72 16.85
C LEU A 137 -7.31 14.17 18.24
N ILE A 138 -7.32 12.86 18.43
CA ILE A 138 -7.52 12.21 19.73
C ILE A 138 -6.21 12.18 20.53
N THR A 139 -5.08 11.96 19.85
CA THR A 139 -3.75 11.93 20.49
C THR A 139 -3.41 13.26 21.16
N LEU A 140 -3.77 14.39 20.54
CA LEU A 140 -3.59 15.74 21.11
C LEU A 140 -4.49 16.01 22.33
N LYS A 141 -5.71 15.45 22.34
CA LYS A 141 -6.68 15.65 23.44
C LYS A 141 -6.39 14.80 24.68
N SER A 142 -5.64 13.70 24.57
CA SER A 142 -5.29 12.88 25.75
C SER A 142 -4.40 13.62 26.76
N SER A 143 -3.78 14.74 26.37
CA SER A 143 -3.04 15.63 27.28
C SER A 143 -3.93 16.58 28.10
N ARG A 144 -5.24 16.69 27.79
CA ARG A 144 -6.17 17.54 28.52
C ARG A 144 -7.55 16.87 28.68
N SER A 145 -7.75 16.35 29.89
CA SER A 145 -9.03 16.00 30.50
C SER A 145 -9.79 14.82 29.89
N GLY A 146 -9.97 13.78 30.70
CA GLY A 146 -10.91 12.70 30.42
C GLY A 146 -12.35 13.22 30.40
N SER A 147 -13.09 12.84 29.37
CA SER A 147 -14.54 12.79 29.38
C SER A 147 -15.03 11.84 28.30
N ASP A 148 -15.94 10.97 28.71
CA ASP A 148 -16.67 9.92 27.98
C ASP A 148 -17.11 10.35 26.57
N LEU A 149 -16.80 9.52 25.55
CA LEU A 149 -17.18 9.73 24.15
C LEU A 149 -18.25 8.71 23.74
N ARG A 150 -19.45 8.85 24.32
CA ARG A 150 -20.67 8.36 23.66
C ARG A 150 -21.24 9.51 22.83
N SER A 151 -20.97 9.53 21.54
CA SER A 151 -21.68 10.42 20.60
C SER A 151 -22.52 9.59 19.63
N ILE A 152 -23.82 9.88 19.67
CA ILE A 152 -24.95 9.12 19.13
C ILE A 152 -25.22 9.59 17.69
N GLU A 153 -24.40 9.15 16.72
CA GLU A 153 -24.64 9.53 15.30
C GLU A 153 -24.40 8.43 14.26
N LYS A 154 -24.34 7.14 14.64
CA LYS A 154 -23.95 6.07 13.70
C LYS A 154 -24.79 4.78 13.71
N HIS A 155 -26.00 4.77 14.24
CA HIS A 155 -26.70 3.49 14.42
C HIS A 155 -27.16 2.83 13.11
N PHE A 156 -27.59 3.57 12.09
CA PHE A 156 -28.28 2.94 10.94
C PHE A 156 -27.39 2.49 9.77
N GLN A 157 -26.11 2.91 9.70
CA GLN A 157 -25.17 2.49 8.63
C GLN A 157 -24.03 1.60 9.13
N MET A 158 -23.78 1.54 10.44
CA MET A 158 -22.75 0.65 10.99
C MET A 158 -23.23 -0.79 11.17
N GLU A 159 -24.53 -1.05 11.21
CA GLU A 159 -25.07 -2.42 11.36
C GLU A 159 -24.73 -3.33 10.16
N GLU A 160 -24.41 -2.77 9.00
CA GLU A 160 -24.02 -3.55 7.80
C GLU A 160 -22.51 -3.74 7.64
N CYS A 161 -21.70 -2.99 8.40
CA CYS A 161 -20.25 -3.16 8.43
C CYS A 161 -19.89 -4.17 9.52
N ASN A 162 -19.06 -5.16 9.20
CA ASN A 162 -18.64 -6.19 10.16
C ASN A 162 -17.45 -5.71 11.02
N VAL A 163 -17.53 -4.49 11.57
CA VAL A 163 -16.43 -3.92 12.37
C VAL A 163 -16.59 -4.37 13.82
N PHE A 164 -15.68 -5.24 14.28
CA PHE A 164 -15.55 -5.67 15.68
C PHE A 164 -14.90 -4.59 16.55
#